data_AF-A0A534I0X5-F1
#
_entry.id   AF-A0A534I0X5-F1
#
_cell.length_a   1.000
_cell.length_b   1.000
_cell.length_c   1.000
_cell.angle_alpha   90.00
_cell.angle_beta   90.00
_cell.angle_gamma   90.00
#
_symmetry.space_group_name_H-M   'P 1'
#
loop_
_entity.id
_entity.type
_entity.pdbx_description
1 polymer ?
#
loop_
_entity_poly.entity_id
_entity_poly.type
_entity_poly.pdbx_seq_one_letter_code
_entity_poly.pdbx_strand_id
1 'polypeptide(L)' 'MSRVNIAVAVAEDARGSIHEIAAACRALGLHHSATLALVGVLTGSMESDDLVRLWAVPGVLAIEVEYGFRWGTTGRPH' A
#
# COMPACT_ATOMS: atom_id res chain seq x y z
N MET A 1 -13.12 -13.46 5.44
CA MET A 1 -12.10 -12.41 5.57
C MET A 1 -11.58 -12.12 4.18
N SER A 2 -11.58 -10.86 3.77
CA SER A 2 -11.27 -10.46 2.40
C SER A 2 -9.89 -9.82 2.37
N ARG A 3 -8.96 -10.45 1.66
CA ARG A 3 -7.64 -9.88 1.43
C ARG A 3 -7.73 -8.84 0.32
N VAL A 4 -7.27 -7.64 0.59
CA VAL A 4 -7.32 -6.50 -0.34
C VAL A 4 -5.92 -6.05 -0.70
N ASN A 5 -5.77 -5.54 -1.92
CA ASN A 5 -4.56 -4.87 -2.34
C ASN A 5 -4.57 -3.45 -1.80
N ILE A 6 -3.42 -2.98 -1.33
CA ILE A 6 -3.30 -1.67 -0.70
C ILE A 6 -2.03 -0.96 -1.16
N ALA A 7 -2.11 0.36 -1.18
CA ALA A 7 -0.97 1.26 -1.28
C ALA A 7 -0.89 2.10 -0.01
N VAL A 8 0.28 2.12 0.62
CA VAL A 8 0.57 2.89 1.82
C VAL A 8 1.51 4.02 1.42
N ALA A 9 1.04 5.26 1.58
CA ALA A 9 1.85 6.45 1.38
C ALA A 9 2.65 6.75 2.66
N VAL A 10 3.92 7.06 2.50
CA VAL A 10 4.87 7.40 3.56
C VAL A 10 5.14 8.90 3.52
N ALA A 11 5.18 9.53 4.68
CA ALA A 11 5.52 10.94 4.83
C ALA A 11 6.92 11.23 4.26
N GLU A 12 7.09 12.40 3.63
CA GLU A 12 8.36 12.75 2.97
C GLU A 12 9.55 12.75 3.93
N ASP A 13 9.36 13.22 5.16
CA ASP A 13 10.40 13.25 6.20
C ASP A 13 10.83 11.84 6.65
N ALA A 14 9.91 10.87 6.57
CA ALA A 14 10.15 9.48 6.95
C ALA A 14 10.63 8.61 5.77
N ARG A 15 10.79 9.20 4.58
CA ARG A 15 11.12 8.49 3.34
C ARG A 15 12.53 7.89 3.35
N GLY A 16 13.46 8.50 4.08
CA GLY A 16 14.79 7.92 4.32
C GLY A 16 14.74 6.57 5.04
N SER A 17 13.67 6.33 5.81
CA SER A 17 13.42 5.11 6.58
C SER A 17 12.34 4.22 5.94
N ILE A 18 12.04 4.37 4.64
CA ILE A 18 10.95 3.63 3.99
C ILE A 18 11.09 2.10 4.10
N HIS A 19 12.32 1.59 4.13
CA HIS A 19 12.57 0.15 4.31
C HIS A 19 12.25 -0.33 5.73
N GLU A 20 12.47 0.51 6.74
CA GLU A 20 12.09 0.23 8.13
C GLU A 20 10.58 0.24 8.29
N ILE A 21 9.91 1.22 7.64
CA ILE A 21 8.46 1.31 7.60
C ILE A 21 7.86 0.09 6.90
N ALA A 22 8.45 -0.35 5.77
CA ALA A 22 8.03 -1.58 5.09
C ALA A 22 8.17 -2.82 5.98
N ALA A 23 9.24 -2.90 6.78
CA ALA A 23 9.43 -3.98 7.75
C ALA A 23 8.37 -3.92 8.88
N ALA A 24 8.06 -2.73 9.39
CA ALA A 24 7.01 -2.53 10.39
C ALA A 24 5.62 -2.92 9.84
N CYS A 25 5.28 -2.49 8.63
CA CYS A 25 4.04 -2.90 7.98
C CYS A 25 3.97 -4.43 7.79
N ARG A 26 5.08 -5.08 7.41
CA ARG A 26 5.16 -6.56 7.32
C ARG A 26 4.88 -7.24 8.66
N ALA A 27 5.45 -6.73 9.74
CA ALA A 27 5.23 -7.27 11.09
C ALA A 27 3.75 -7.17 11.53
N LEU A 28 3.00 -6.22 10.96
CA LEU A 28 1.57 -6.06 11.20
C LEU A 28 0.69 -6.94 10.32
N GLY A 29 1.26 -7.66 9.35
CA GLY A 29 0.53 -8.57 8.45
C GLY A 29 0.47 -8.10 6.99
N LEU A 30 1.13 -7.00 6.63
CA LEU A 30 1.23 -6.61 5.22
C LEU A 30 2.08 -7.62 4.44
N HIS A 31 1.47 -8.27 3.47
CA HIS A 31 2.21 -9.00 2.46
C HIS A 31 2.73 -8.04 1.40
N HIS A 32 3.89 -7.46 1.70
CA HIS A 32 4.58 -6.49 0.87
C HIS A 32 4.93 -7.06 -0.52
N SER A 33 4.53 -6.33 -1.56
CA SER A 33 4.77 -6.68 -2.97
C SER A 33 5.90 -5.83 -3.56
N ALA A 34 5.83 -4.50 -3.43
CA ALA A 34 6.85 -3.60 -3.94
C ALA A 34 6.96 -2.30 -3.13
N THR A 35 8.18 -1.74 -3.11
CA THR A 35 8.49 -0.42 -2.54
C THR A 35 8.82 0.55 -3.66
N LEU A 36 8.00 1.59 -3.84
CA LEU A 36 8.25 2.70 -4.73
C LEU A 36 8.95 3.82 -3.94
N ALA A 37 10.23 3.61 -3.62
CA ALA A 37 11.02 4.54 -2.80
C ALA A 37 11.15 5.95 -3.41
N LEU A 38 11.00 6.07 -4.73
CA LEU A 38 11.01 7.36 -5.44
C LEU A 38 9.76 8.23 -5.23
N VAL A 39 8.67 7.66 -4.73
CA VAL A 39 7.43 8.40 -4.43
C VAL A 39 6.90 8.13 -3.03
N GLY A 40 7.66 7.41 -2.20
CA GLY A 40 7.27 7.14 -0.82
C GLY A 40 6.09 6.17 -0.69
N VAL A 41 5.93 5.20 -1.61
CA VAL A 41 4.76 4.30 -1.59
C VAL A 41 5.17 2.85 -1.37
N LEU A 42 4.47 2.16 -0.47
CA LEU A 42 4.55 0.72 -0.28
C LEU A 42 3.29 0.07 -0.85
N THR A 43 3.44 -0.99 -1.61
CA THR A 43 2.31 -1.75 -2.14
C THR A 43 2.32 -3.16 -1.59
N GLY A 44 1.14 -3.71 -1.37
CA GLY A 44 1.01 -5.05 -0.85
C GLY A 44 -0.43 -5.47 -0.73
N SER A 45 -0.65 -6.53 0.03
CA SER A 45 -1.98 -7.03 0.34
C SER A 45 -2.09 -7.37 1.81
N MET A 46 -3.25 -7.11 2.40
CA MET A 46 -3.52 -7.31 3.81
C MET A 46 -4.98 -7.70 4.00
N GLU A 47 -5.31 -8.31 5.14
CA GLU A 47 -6.71 -8.51 5.51
C GLU A 47 -7.39 -7.16 5.79
N SER A 48 -8.62 -7.01 5.29
CA SER A 48 -9.38 -5.77 5.42
C SER A 48 -9.56 -5.30 6.86
N ASP A 49 -9.71 -6.24 7.80
CA ASP A 49 -9.90 -5.95 9.22
C ASP A 49 -8.61 -5.45 9.90
N ASP A 50 -7.43 -5.83 9.37
CA ASP A 50 -6.14 -5.42 9.93
C ASP A 50 -5.62 -4.09 9.36
N LEU A 51 -6.28 -3.52 8.34
CA LEU A 51 -5.92 -2.24 7.71
C LEU A 51 -5.70 -1.12 8.72
N VAL A 52 -6.56 -1.03 9.74
CA VAL A 52 -6.49 0.01 10.77
C VAL A 52 -5.17 -0.04 11.55
N ARG A 53 -4.52 -1.20 11.64
CA ARG A 53 -3.27 -1.38 12.39
C ARG A 53 -2.09 -0.68 11.72
N LEU A 54 -2.13 -0.49 10.40
CA LEU A 54 -1.08 0.21 9.66
C LEU A 54 -0.96 1.68 10.04
N TRP A 55 -2.04 2.30 10.54
CA TRP A 55 -2.00 3.67 11.06
C TRP A 55 -1.13 3.82 12.32
N ALA A 56 -0.83 2.71 13.01
CA ALA A 56 0.08 2.74 14.15
C ALA A 56 1.56 2.85 13.74
N VAL A 57 1.89 2.70 12.46
CA VAL A 57 3.27 2.78 11.97
C VAL A 57 3.67 4.25 11.80
N PRO A 58 4.70 4.74 12.52
CA PRO A 58 5.20 6.09 12.35
C PRO A 58 5.66 6.33 10.90
N GLY A 59 5.25 7.45 10.33
CA GLY A 59 5.56 7.81 8.95
C GLY A 59 4.55 7.35 7.92
N VAL A 60 3.51 6.58 8.28
CA VAL A 60 2.36 6.34 7.39
C VAL A 60 1.50 7.60 7.31
N LEU A 61 1.26 8.06 6.08
CA LEU A 61 0.48 9.27 5.78
C LEU A 61 -0.94 8.91 5.30
N ALA A 62 -1.06 7.90 4.45
CA ALA A 62 -2.32 7.45 3.89
C ALA A 62 -2.28 5.96 3.54
N ILE A 63 -3.45 5.34 3.54
CA ILE A 63 -3.64 3.95 3.13
C ILE A 63 -4.80 3.93 2.13
N GLU A 64 -4.49 3.55 0.90
CA GLU A 64 -5.43 3.44 -0.20
C GLU A 64 -5.70 1.96 -0.49
N VAL A 65 -6.97 1.58 -0.56
CA VAL A 65 -7.37 0.22 -0.97
C VAL A 65 -7.58 0.22 -2.47
N GLU A 66 -6.89 -0.67 -3.17
CA GLU A 66 -7.01 -0.80 -4.61
C GLU A 66 -8.37 -1.44 -4.94
N TYR A 67 -9.33 -0.62 -5.35
CA TYR A 67 -10.57 -1.09 -5.95
C TYR A 67 -10.31 -1.41 -7.40
N GLY A 68 -10.50 -2.68 -7.79
CA GLY A 68 -10.18 -3.20 -9.12
C GLY A 68 -10.64 -2.28 -10.24
N PHE A 69 -9.70 -1.52 -10.80
CA PHE A 69 -9.97 -0.64 -11.93
C PHE A 69 -9.97 -1.49 -13.20
N ARG A 70 -11.16 -1.90 -13.67
CA ARG A 70 -11.29 -2.52 -15.00
C ARG A 70 -11.13 -1.42 -16.04
N TRP A 71 -9.95 -1.33 -16.64
CA TRP A 71 -9.77 -0.55 -17.86
C TRP A 71 -10.66 -1.15 -18.95
N GLY A 72 -11.73 -0.44 -19.32
CA GLY A 72 -12.54 -0.77 -20.47
C GLY A 72 -11.71 -0.55 -21.74
N THR A 73 -11.23 -1.61 -22.36
CA THR A 73 -10.73 -1.54 -23.73
C THR A 73 -11.91 -1.39 -24.67
N THR A 74 -12.46 -0.17 -24.80
CA THR A 74 -13.29 0.18 -25.95
C THR A 74 -12.40 0.29 -27.19
N GLY A 75 -12.01 -0.87 -27.71
CA GLY A 75 -11.52 -0.98 -29.08
C GLY A 75 -12.65 -0.54 -30.01
N ARG A 76 -12.46 0.59 -30.71
CA ARG A 76 -13.33 0.98 -31.82
C ARG A 76 -13.04 0.00 -32.98
N PRO A 77 -14.05 -0.69 -33.54
CA PRO A 77 -13.85 -1.36 -34.82
C PRO A 77 -13.71 -0.27 -35.91
N HIS A 78 -12.65 -0.39 -36.70
CA HIS A 78 -12.47 0.34 -37.95
C HIS A 78 -13.40 -0.23 -39.02
#